data_AF-A0A813VE52-F1
#
_entry.id   AF-A0A813VE52-F1
#
_cell.length_a   1.000
_cell.length_b   1.000
_cell.length_c   1.000
_cell.angle_alpha   90.00
_cell.angle_beta   90.00
_cell.angle_gamma   90.00
#
_symmetry.space_group_name_H-M   'P 1'
#
loop_
_entity.id
_entity.type
_entity.pdbx_description
1 polymer ?
#
loop_
_entity_poly.entity_id
_entity_poly.type
_entity_poly.pdbx_seq_one_letter_code
_entity_poly.pdbx_strand_id
1 'polypeptide(L)'
;MPESEAKLSELSKQDVRREGILLILQGICKFIIFRISLHLIPLEWLSLSSSSLFLIFRFLRYGLLSILLYLSLDGNVSIAFGIYTILFNLQMNPVYAALPFVSTSLRDFWSHRWNRLIKNSLQLMSFVVIPKWIDPIISMNNKAKGLLAFVISGLLHEYTYWFVAGKWSGKNMIFFLLHGLLVLLEITMKWPTKPNTFKEKLLGCIWTVGIMLSTASLFFDPYIETGLFAAWK
;
A
#
# COMPACT_ATOMS: atom_id res chain seq x y z
N MET A 1 -19.87 39.05 -18.22
CA MET A 1 -18.80 38.41 -17.41
C MET A 1 -19.31 37.49 -16.30
N PRO A 2 -20.45 37.70 -15.60
CA PRO A 2 -20.92 36.78 -14.54
C PRO A 2 -21.35 35.39 -15.04
N GLU A 3 -21.91 35.33 -16.26
CA GLU A 3 -22.52 34.12 -16.82
C GLU A 3 -21.49 33.04 -17.21
N SER A 4 -20.28 33.46 -17.62
CA SER A 4 -19.18 32.53 -17.93
C SER A 4 -18.58 31.88 -16.70
N GLU A 5 -18.47 32.61 -15.58
CA GLU A 5 -17.95 32.07 -14.32
C GLU A 5 -18.94 31.09 -13.67
N ALA A 6 -20.23 31.40 -13.72
CA ALA A 6 -21.29 30.51 -13.26
C ALA A 6 -21.26 29.17 -14.02
N LYS A 7 -21.18 29.22 -15.35
CA LYS A 7 -21.10 28.04 -16.21
C LYS A 7 -19.85 27.20 -15.95
N LEU A 8 -18.69 27.83 -15.75
CA LEU A 8 -17.45 27.13 -15.38
C LEU A 8 -17.56 26.44 -14.02
N SER A 9 -18.21 27.09 -13.05
CA SER A 9 -18.42 26.50 -11.72
C SER A 9 -19.37 25.30 -11.76
N GLU A 10 -20.40 25.34 -12.60
CA GLU A 10 -21.33 24.21 -12.80
C GLU A 10 -20.68 23.04 -13.51
N LEU A 11 -19.91 23.31 -14.58
CA LEU A 11 -19.14 22.27 -15.27
C LEU A 11 -18.14 21.60 -14.32
N SER A 12 -17.42 22.39 -13.52
CA SER A 12 -16.50 21.86 -12.51
C SER A 12 -17.22 20.97 -11.48
N LYS A 13 -18.40 21.37 -10.99
CA LYS A 13 -19.21 20.55 -10.07
C LYS A 13 -19.70 19.26 -10.72
N GLN A 14 -20.07 19.31 -11.99
CA GLN A 14 -20.52 18.14 -12.75
C GLN A 14 -19.36 17.14 -12.94
N ASP A 15 -18.16 17.64 -13.21
CA ASP A 15 -16.95 16.82 -13.33
C ASP A 15 -16.59 16.15 -12.00
N VAL A 16 -16.62 16.90 -10.89
CA VAL A 16 -16.35 16.35 -9.54
C VAL A 16 -17.36 15.27 -9.16
N ARG A 17 -18.65 15.47 -9.41
CA ARG A 17 -19.67 14.43 -9.17
C ARG A 17 -19.43 13.18 -10.01
N ARG A 18 -19.10 13.35 -11.29
CA ARG A 18 -18.82 12.23 -12.20
C ARG A 18 -17.63 11.42 -11.71
N GLU A 19 -16.55 12.07 -11.30
CA GLU A 19 -15.38 11.41 -10.73
C GLU A 19 -15.71 10.65 -9.44
N GLY A 20 -16.50 11.24 -8.55
CA GLY A 20 -16.98 10.57 -7.35
C GLY A 20 -17.77 9.29 -7.66
N ILE A 21 -18.66 9.33 -8.64
CA ILE A 21 -19.41 8.15 -9.10
C ILE A 21 -18.47 7.08 -9.68
N LEU A 22 -17.51 7.48 -10.52
CA LEU A 22 -16.53 6.56 -11.10
C LEU A 22 -15.68 5.86 -10.02
N LEU A 23 -15.26 6.59 -8.98
CA LEU A 23 -14.55 6.00 -7.85
C LEU A 23 -15.42 4.97 -7.10
N ILE A 24 -16.69 5.28 -6.85
CA ILE A 24 -17.63 4.34 -6.22
C ILE A 24 -17.77 3.08 -7.09
N LEU A 25 -18.02 3.22 -8.39
CA LEU A 25 -18.18 2.09 -9.31
C LEU A 25 -16.91 1.23 -9.36
N GLN A 26 -15.74 1.83 -9.48
CA GLN A 26 -14.46 1.12 -9.44
C GLN A 26 -14.28 0.37 -8.12
N GLY A 27 -14.62 1.00 -7.00
CA GLY A 27 -14.52 0.40 -5.68
C GLY A 27 -15.47 -0.79 -5.50
N ILE A 28 -16.73 -0.66 -5.95
CA ILE A 28 -17.71 -1.76 -5.95
C ILE A 28 -17.21 -2.92 -6.80
N CYS A 29 -16.72 -2.67 -8.02
CA CYS A 29 -16.16 -3.71 -8.88
C CYS A 29 -15.02 -4.47 -8.18
N LYS A 30 -14.05 -3.76 -7.59
CA LYS A 30 -12.94 -4.38 -6.85
C LYS A 30 -13.43 -5.18 -5.65
N PHE A 31 -14.42 -4.66 -4.91
CA PHE A 31 -15.01 -5.35 -3.77
C PHE A 31 -15.75 -6.62 -4.18
N ILE A 32 -16.50 -6.60 -5.29
CA ILE A 32 -17.16 -7.80 -5.84
C ILE A 32 -16.10 -8.83 -6.24
N ILE A 33 -15.05 -8.43 -6.96
CA ILE A 33 -13.95 -9.33 -7.34
C ILE A 33 -13.30 -9.93 -6.09
N PHE A 34 -13.06 -9.11 -5.06
CA PHE A 34 -12.54 -9.56 -3.78
C PHE A 34 -13.44 -10.62 -3.12
N ARG A 35 -14.75 -10.37 -3.05
CA ARG A 35 -15.73 -11.30 -2.44
C ARG A 35 -15.86 -12.62 -3.22
N ILE A 36 -15.90 -12.56 -4.55
CA ILE A 36 -15.89 -13.76 -5.40
C ILE A 36 -14.59 -14.53 -5.19
N SER A 37 -13.44 -13.84 -5.21
CA SER A 37 -12.14 -14.47 -5.00
C SER A 37 -12.08 -15.19 -3.64
N LEU A 38 -12.52 -14.54 -2.56
CA LEU A 38 -12.59 -15.15 -1.23
C LEU A 38 -13.49 -16.39 -1.16
N HIS A 39 -14.61 -16.37 -1.87
CA HIS A 39 -15.52 -17.51 -1.90
C HIS A 39 -14.87 -18.74 -2.56
N LEU A 40 -14.13 -18.51 -3.66
CA LEU A 40 -13.45 -19.57 -4.42
C LEU A 40 -12.21 -20.13 -3.71
N ILE A 41 -11.61 -19.38 -2.79
CA ILE A 41 -10.38 -19.80 -2.11
C ILE A 41 -10.70 -20.77 -0.96
N PRO A 42 -10.03 -21.93 -0.88
CA PRO A 42 -10.17 -22.86 0.23
C PRO A 42 -9.78 -22.19 1.56
N LEU A 43 -10.49 -22.49 2.64
CA LEU A 43 -10.27 -21.84 3.94
C LEU A 43 -8.85 -22.08 4.47
N GLU A 44 -8.28 -23.22 4.13
CA GLU A 44 -6.93 -23.66 4.47
C GLU A 44 -5.86 -22.68 3.97
N TRP A 45 -6.08 -22.05 2.82
CA TRP A 45 -5.18 -21.04 2.26
C TRP A 45 -5.19 -19.73 3.06
N LEU A 46 -6.22 -19.50 3.88
CA LEU A 46 -6.37 -18.31 4.70
C LEU A 46 -5.91 -18.56 6.15
N SER A 47 -5.99 -19.79 6.64
CA SER A 47 -5.80 -20.12 8.07
C SER A 47 -4.55 -20.95 8.39
N LEU A 48 -4.04 -21.79 7.48
CA LEU A 48 -2.96 -22.72 7.84
C LEU A 48 -1.63 -21.99 8.06
N SER A 49 -0.78 -22.55 8.92
CA SER A 49 0.60 -22.07 9.08
C SER A 49 1.38 -22.22 7.76
N SER A 50 2.15 -21.20 7.40
CA SER A 50 2.96 -21.17 6.17
C SER A 50 4.12 -22.17 6.17
N SER A 51 4.48 -22.74 7.33
CA SER A 51 5.60 -23.69 7.47
C SER A 51 5.35 -25.08 6.88
N SER A 52 4.10 -25.42 6.57
CA SER A 52 3.71 -26.75 6.06
C SER A 52 3.70 -26.87 4.52
N LEU A 53 3.94 -25.77 3.79
CA LEU A 53 3.83 -25.72 2.33
C LEU A 53 5.19 -25.70 1.63
N PHE A 54 5.29 -26.36 0.47
CA PHE A 54 6.46 -26.20 -0.40
C PHE A 54 6.64 -24.73 -0.82
N LEU A 55 7.88 -24.33 -1.10
CA LEU A 55 8.25 -22.93 -1.37
C LEU A 55 7.38 -22.27 -2.47
N ILE A 56 7.11 -22.99 -3.57
CA ILE A 56 6.27 -22.46 -4.66
C ILE A 56 4.84 -22.17 -4.20
N PHE A 57 4.25 -23.05 -3.40
CA PHE A 57 2.90 -22.85 -2.85
C PHE A 57 2.88 -21.70 -1.85
N ARG A 58 3.94 -21.49 -1.08
CA ARG A 58 4.07 -20.33 -0.19
C ARG A 58 4.05 -19.02 -0.99
N PHE A 59 4.83 -18.92 -2.06
CA PHE A 59 4.83 -17.72 -2.91
C PHE A 59 3.50 -17.48 -3.61
N LEU A 60 2.86 -18.53 -4.14
CA LEU A 60 1.53 -18.41 -4.72
C LEU A 60 0.50 -17.92 -3.69
N ARG A 61 0.55 -18.46 -2.47
CA ARG A 61 -0.32 -18.04 -1.38
C ARG A 61 -0.11 -16.58 -0.99
N TYR A 62 1.13 -16.14 -0.77
CA TYR A 62 1.40 -14.74 -0.43
C TYR A 62 1.06 -13.79 -1.57
N GLY A 63 1.27 -14.19 -2.83
CA GLY A 63 0.83 -13.43 -3.99
C GLY A 63 -0.68 -13.24 -4.00
N LEU A 64 -1.44 -14.31 -3.74
CA LEU A 64 -2.88 -14.28 -3.63
C LEU A 64 -3.36 -13.38 -2.48
N LEU A 65 -2.80 -13.54 -1.27
CA LEU A 65 -3.12 -12.71 -0.12
C LEU A 65 -2.81 -11.23 -0.38
N SER A 66 -1.73 -10.93 -1.10
CA SER A 66 -1.38 -9.56 -1.51
C SER A 66 -2.41 -8.96 -2.47
N ILE A 67 -2.91 -9.74 -3.43
CA ILE A 67 -3.97 -9.32 -4.35
C ILE A 67 -5.28 -9.08 -3.57
N LEU A 68 -5.66 -9.99 -2.68
CA LEU A 68 -6.86 -9.85 -1.85
C LEU A 68 -6.78 -8.61 -0.95
N LEU A 69 -5.64 -8.40 -0.30
CA LEU A 69 -5.39 -7.22 0.52
C LEU A 69 -5.51 -5.93 -0.31
N TYR A 70 -4.91 -5.90 -1.50
CA TYR A 70 -5.03 -4.77 -2.41
C TYR A 70 -6.48 -4.50 -2.82
N LEU A 71 -7.20 -5.52 -3.28
CA LEU A 71 -8.60 -5.37 -3.72
C LEU A 71 -9.50 -4.89 -2.57
N SER A 72 -9.29 -5.42 -1.37
CA SER A 72 -10.02 -5.00 -0.17
C SER A 72 -9.73 -3.54 0.17
N LEU A 73 -8.46 -3.15 0.32
CA LEU A 73 -8.10 -1.79 0.71
C LEU A 73 -8.49 -0.76 -0.35
N ASP A 74 -8.12 -0.97 -1.60
CA ASP A 74 -8.40 -0.05 -2.70
C ASP A 74 -9.90 0.02 -3.00
N GLY A 75 -10.62 -1.10 -2.90
CA GLY A 75 -12.07 -1.15 -3.04
C GLY A 75 -12.78 -0.30 -1.99
N ASN A 76 -12.50 -0.51 -0.70
CA ASN A 76 -13.10 0.23 0.40
C ASN A 76 -12.77 1.73 0.33
N VAL A 77 -11.51 2.07 0.08
CA VAL A 77 -11.06 3.46 -0.01
C VAL A 77 -11.68 4.18 -1.22
N SER A 78 -11.78 3.51 -2.38
CA SER A 78 -12.41 4.10 -3.58
C SER A 78 -13.88 4.43 -3.33
N ILE A 79 -14.63 3.56 -2.64
CA ILE A 79 -16.02 3.83 -2.26
C ILE A 79 -16.09 5.01 -1.29
N ALA A 80 -15.31 4.98 -0.21
CA ALA A 80 -15.31 6.04 0.80
C ALA A 80 -14.94 7.40 0.20
N PHE A 81 -13.92 7.44 -0.66
CA PHE A 81 -13.48 8.66 -1.31
C PHE A 81 -14.48 9.15 -2.34
N GLY A 82 -15.11 8.26 -3.10
CA GLY A 82 -16.16 8.67 -4.03
C GLY A 82 -17.38 9.26 -3.32
N ILE A 83 -17.79 8.69 -2.18
CA ILE A 83 -18.84 9.26 -1.32
C ILE A 83 -18.40 10.64 -0.81
N TYR A 84 -17.19 10.76 -0.27
CA TYR A 84 -16.65 12.02 0.22
C TYR A 84 -16.62 13.09 -0.89
N THR A 85 -16.15 12.75 -2.09
CA THR A 85 -16.12 13.63 -3.26
C THR A 85 -17.50 14.16 -3.60
N ILE A 86 -18.54 13.32 -3.56
CA ILE A 86 -19.92 13.73 -3.87
C ILE A 86 -20.51 14.61 -2.77
N LEU A 87 -20.29 14.26 -1.49
CA LEU A 87 -20.87 14.97 -0.35
C LEU A 87 -20.25 16.35 -0.16
N PHE A 88 -18.93 16.46 -0.30
CA PHE A 88 -18.19 17.69 -0.02
C PHE A 88 -17.80 18.47 -1.27
N ASN A 89 -18.06 17.93 -2.47
CA ASN A 89 -17.66 18.51 -3.75
C ASN A 89 -16.15 18.81 -3.80
N LEU A 90 -15.34 17.87 -3.29
CA LEU A 90 -13.88 17.96 -3.22
C LEU A 90 -13.25 16.78 -3.96
N GLN A 91 -12.38 17.07 -4.93
CA GLN A 91 -11.68 16.04 -5.69
C GLN A 91 -10.62 15.34 -4.84
N MET A 92 -10.76 14.03 -4.69
CA MET A 92 -9.80 13.19 -3.97
C MET A 92 -8.79 12.57 -4.94
N ASN A 93 -7.50 12.64 -4.57
CA ASN A 93 -6.46 11.93 -5.32
C ASN A 93 -6.56 10.42 -5.11
N PRO A 94 -6.31 9.59 -6.14
CA PRO A 94 -6.33 8.14 -6.00
C PRO A 94 -5.25 7.67 -5.03
N VAL A 95 -5.65 6.84 -4.06
CA VAL A 95 -4.73 6.28 -3.04
C VAL A 95 -3.75 5.30 -3.67
N TYR A 96 -4.20 4.54 -4.67
CA TYR A 96 -3.38 3.64 -5.47
C TYR A 96 -3.31 4.17 -6.90
N ALA A 97 -2.25 4.92 -7.22
CA ALA A 97 -2.16 5.65 -8.50
C ALA A 97 -1.98 4.74 -9.72
N ALA A 98 -1.46 3.54 -9.52
CA ALA A 98 -1.29 2.51 -10.55
C ALA A 98 -1.20 1.15 -9.88
N LEU A 99 -1.35 0.08 -10.66
CA LEU A 99 -1.18 -1.28 -10.16
C LEU A 99 0.18 -1.43 -9.46
N PRO A 100 0.22 -1.83 -8.18
CA PRO A 100 1.48 -1.96 -7.44
C PRO A 100 2.30 -3.16 -7.92
N PHE A 101 1.65 -4.15 -8.53
CA PHE A 101 2.29 -5.40 -9.00
C PHE A 101 3.16 -5.23 -10.25
N VAL A 102 3.17 -4.04 -10.88
CA VAL A 102 4.03 -3.74 -12.04
C VAL A 102 5.16 -2.75 -11.68
N SER A 103 5.47 -2.64 -10.39
CA SER A 103 6.56 -1.80 -9.89
C SER A 103 7.92 -2.29 -10.40
N THR A 104 8.78 -1.38 -10.85
CA THR A 104 10.12 -1.74 -11.38
C THR A 104 11.24 -1.60 -10.36
N SER A 105 10.90 -1.15 -9.15
CA SER A 105 11.79 -1.12 -7.99
C SER A 105 10.96 -1.05 -6.70
N LEU A 106 11.55 -1.38 -5.55
CA LEU A 106 10.92 -1.19 -4.24
C LEU A 106 10.62 0.28 -3.97
N ARG A 107 11.51 1.19 -4.39
CA ARG A 107 11.27 2.64 -4.33
C ARG A 107 10.04 3.03 -5.15
N ASP A 108 9.86 2.47 -6.35
CA ASP A 108 8.68 2.74 -7.18
C ASP A 108 7.40 2.25 -6.49
N PHE A 109 7.42 1.03 -5.95
CA PHE A 109 6.32 0.47 -5.17
C PHE A 109 5.91 1.38 -4.01
N TRP A 110 6.83 1.65 -3.07
CA TRP A 110 6.55 2.35 -1.82
C TRP A 110 6.30 3.86 -2.00
N SER A 111 6.93 4.49 -3.00
CA SER A 111 6.87 5.95 -3.15
C SER A 111 5.76 6.43 -4.07
N HIS A 112 5.36 5.62 -5.06
CA HIS A 112 4.48 6.09 -6.14
C HIS A 112 3.19 5.29 -6.29
N ARG A 113 3.18 3.99 -5.95
CA ARG A 113 2.07 3.09 -6.30
C ARG A 113 1.26 2.62 -5.11
N TRP A 114 1.93 2.28 -4.01
CA TRP A 114 1.29 1.76 -2.82
C TRP A 114 0.86 2.88 -1.87
N ASN A 115 -0.45 2.91 -1.56
CA ASN A 115 -1.05 3.70 -0.49
C ASN A 115 -0.47 5.11 -0.30
N ARG A 116 -0.67 5.97 -1.31
CA ARG A 116 -0.13 7.33 -1.35
C ARG A 116 -0.58 8.20 -0.18
N LEU A 117 -1.77 7.95 0.37
CA LEU A 117 -2.27 8.67 1.54
C LEU A 117 -1.39 8.41 2.77
N ILE A 118 -1.14 7.13 3.08
CA ILE A 118 -0.28 6.77 4.22
C ILE A 118 1.16 7.18 3.93
N LYS A 119 1.67 6.95 2.73
CA LYS A 119 3.01 7.40 2.33
C LYS A 119 3.18 8.90 2.54
N ASN A 120 2.23 9.74 2.12
CA ASN A 120 2.35 11.19 2.26
C ASN A 120 2.32 11.62 3.73
N SER A 121 1.50 10.95 4.54
CA SER A 121 1.45 11.18 5.99
C SER A 121 2.77 10.81 6.66
N LEU A 122 3.32 9.63 6.33
CA LEU A 122 4.62 9.18 6.83
C LEU A 122 5.76 10.11 6.37
N GLN A 123 5.73 10.57 5.13
CA GLN A 123 6.71 11.52 4.61
C GLN A 123 6.64 12.85 5.37
N LEU A 124 5.44 13.38 5.63
CA LEU A 124 5.28 14.59 6.44
C LEU A 124 5.86 14.38 7.84
N MET A 125 5.54 13.25 8.48
CA MET A 125 6.05 12.92 9.81
C MET A 125 7.58 12.82 9.82
N SER A 126 8.17 12.11 8.86
CA SER A 126 9.60 11.77 8.89
C SER A 126 10.51 12.87 8.32
N PHE A 127 10.02 13.72 7.40
CA PHE A 127 10.82 14.79 6.80
C PHE A 127 10.59 16.16 7.42
N VAL A 128 9.41 16.40 8.01
CA VAL A 128 9.03 17.72 8.51
C VAL A 128 8.75 17.69 10.01
N VAL A 129 7.80 16.88 10.48
CA VAL A 129 7.35 16.95 11.88
C VAL A 129 8.47 16.55 12.82
N ILE A 130 8.96 15.31 12.72
CA ILE A 130 9.96 14.78 13.65
C ILE A 130 11.30 15.55 13.55
N PRO A 131 11.85 15.82 12.35
CA PRO A 131 13.08 16.59 12.25
C PRO A 131 13.00 17.99 12.87
N LYS A 132 11.84 18.67 12.84
CA LYS A 132 11.70 19.97 13.55
C LYS A 132 11.98 19.89 15.05
N TRP A 133 11.71 18.75 15.68
CA TRP A 133 11.97 18.54 17.11
C TRP A 133 13.37 17.97 17.39
N ILE A 134 13.91 17.18 16.46
CA ILE A 134 15.16 16.42 16.68
C ILE A 134 16.39 17.09 16.05
N ASP A 135 16.25 17.83 14.95
CA ASP A 135 17.38 18.47 14.24
C ASP A 135 18.23 19.39 15.15
N PRO A 136 17.69 20.08 16.19
CA PRO A 136 18.53 20.81 17.15
C PRO A 136 19.50 19.92 17.95
N ILE A 137 19.22 18.61 18.04
CA ILE A 137 19.99 17.62 18.80
C ILE A 137 20.84 16.77 17.84
N ILE A 138 20.22 16.24 16.78
CA ILE A 138 20.84 15.34 15.81
C ILE A 138 20.34 15.73 14.41
N SER A 139 21.22 16.30 13.59
CA SER A 139 20.87 16.64 12.21
C SER A 139 20.62 15.37 11.37
N MET A 140 19.42 15.24 10.80
CA MET A 140 19.08 14.10 9.96
C MET A 140 19.23 14.40 8.47
N ASN A 141 20.00 13.56 7.76
CA ASN A 141 20.05 13.61 6.30
C ASN A 141 18.79 12.96 5.67
N ASN A 142 18.58 13.16 4.36
CA ASN A 142 17.41 12.63 3.65
C ASN A 142 17.29 11.10 3.67
N LYS A 143 18.42 10.39 3.76
CA LYS A 143 18.44 8.91 3.85
C LYS A 143 17.88 8.45 5.20
N ALA A 144 18.32 9.09 6.29
CA ALA A 144 17.80 8.85 7.64
C ALA A 144 16.31 9.20 7.75
N LYS A 145 15.88 10.33 7.18
CA LYS A 145 14.46 10.73 7.09
C LYS A 145 13.61 9.70 6.33
N GLY A 146 14.16 9.11 5.26
CA GLY A 146 13.54 8.03 4.52
C GLY A 146 13.40 6.74 5.36
N LEU A 147 14.47 6.32 6.04
CA LEU A 147 14.44 5.13 6.90
C LEU A 147 13.48 5.30 8.08
N LEU A 148 13.41 6.50 8.66
CA LEU A 148 12.48 6.84 9.73
C LEU A 148 11.01 6.64 9.29
N ALA A 149 10.66 6.90 8.03
CA ALA A 149 9.31 6.62 7.54
C ALA A 149 8.95 5.13 7.62
N PHE A 150 9.92 4.25 7.32
CA PHE A 150 9.76 2.80 7.45
C PHE A 150 9.68 2.36 8.91
N VAL A 151 10.49 2.95 9.80
CA VAL A 151 10.40 2.70 11.25
C VAL A 151 8.99 3.03 11.78
N ILE A 152 8.47 4.22 11.45
CA ILE A 152 7.13 4.64 11.87
C ILE A 152 6.07 3.69 11.30
N SER A 153 6.18 3.31 10.03
CA SER A 153 5.27 2.33 9.41
C SER A 153 5.31 0.98 10.12
N GLY A 154 6.50 0.49 10.49
CA GLY A 154 6.67 -0.73 11.26
C GLY A 154 6.01 -0.66 12.63
N LEU A 155 6.19 0.44 13.36
CA LEU A 155 5.53 0.67 14.66
C LEU A 155 4.00 0.68 14.52
N LEU A 156 3.47 1.35 13.48
CA LEU A 156 2.03 1.38 13.24
C LEU A 156 1.47 -0.02 12.98
N HIS A 157 2.18 -0.87 12.24
CA HIS A 157 1.72 -2.25 11.99
C HIS A 157 1.91 -3.19 13.18
N GLU A 158 2.93 -2.99 14.01
CA GLU A 158 3.00 -3.70 15.30
C GLU A 158 1.86 -3.26 16.23
N TYR A 159 1.51 -1.97 16.25
CA TYR A 159 0.37 -1.46 17.00
C TYR A 159 -0.96 -2.02 16.49
N THR A 160 -1.20 -2.05 15.17
CA THR A 160 -2.39 -2.68 14.59
C THR A 160 -2.45 -4.16 14.96
N TYR A 161 -1.33 -4.87 14.88
CA TYR A 161 -1.28 -6.28 15.25
C TYR A 161 -1.59 -6.48 16.74
N TRP A 162 -1.00 -5.68 17.62
CA TRP A 162 -1.29 -5.71 19.05
C TRP A 162 -2.77 -5.43 19.34
N PHE A 163 -3.38 -4.48 18.62
CA PHE A 163 -4.80 -4.18 18.77
C PHE A 163 -5.70 -5.35 18.39
N VAL A 164 -5.35 -6.12 17.34
CA VAL A 164 -6.14 -7.27 16.87
C VAL A 164 -5.86 -8.53 17.69
N ALA A 165 -4.60 -8.78 18.05
CA ALA A 165 -4.14 -10.06 18.60
C ALA A 165 -3.86 -10.03 20.11
N GLY A 166 -3.80 -8.84 20.72
CA GLY A 166 -3.33 -8.64 22.10
C GLY A 166 -1.85 -8.97 22.32
N LYS A 167 -1.05 -9.10 21.25
CA LYS A 167 0.34 -9.57 21.29
C LYS A 167 1.26 -8.72 20.41
N TRP A 168 2.55 -8.75 20.74
CA TRP A 168 3.62 -8.13 19.94
C TRP A 168 4.35 -9.23 19.16
N SER A 169 4.67 -9.00 17.89
CA SER A 169 5.36 -10.00 17.05
C SER A 169 6.78 -9.57 16.70
N GLY A 170 6.99 -8.28 16.40
CA GLY A 170 8.23 -7.75 15.84
C GLY A 170 8.44 -8.08 14.35
N LYS A 171 7.70 -9.06 13.79
CA LYS A 171 7.82 -9.47 12.39
C LYS A 171 7.47 -8.32 11.41
N ASN A 172 6.43 -7.54 11.70
CA ASN A 172 6.07 -6.38 10.86
C ASN A 172 7.16 -5.30 10.93
N MET A 173 7.72 -5.04 12.11
CA MET A 173 8.85 -4.11 12.24
C MET A 173 10.04 -4.55 11.37
N ILE A 174 10.44 -5.82 11.45
CA ILE A 174 11.54 -6.37 10.64
C ILE A 174 11.24 -6.22 9.14
N PHE A 175 10.00 -6.49 8.72
CA PHE A 175 9.57 -6.30 7.33
C PHE A 175 9.85 -4.87 6.86
N PHE A 176 9.32 -3.85 7.54
CA PHE A 176 9.51 -2.47 7.09
C PHE A 176 10.95 -2.00 7.15
N LEU A 177 11.71 -2.39 8.19
CA LEU A 177 13.12 -2.05 8.28
C LEU A 177 13.92 -2.63 7.12
N LEU A 178 13.72 -3.91 6.82
CA LEU A 178 14.38 -4.58 5.69
C LEU A 178 14.04 -3.88 4.37
N HIS A 179 12.76 -3.58 4.12
CA HIS A 179 12.33 -2.86 2.93
C HIS A 179 12.91 -1.44 2.87
N GLY A 180 13.00 -0.73 3.99
CA GLY A 180 13.62 0.60 4.07
C GLY A 180 15.11 0.58 3.71
N LEU A 181 15.84 -0.43 4.18
CA LEU A 181 17.25 -0.65 3.83
C LEU A 181 17.42 -1.00 2.34
N LEU A 182 16.56 -1.85 1.79
CA LEU A 182 16.59 -2.22 0.37
C LEU A 182 16.24 -1.04 -0.55
N VAL A 183 15.27 -0.19 -0.16
CA VAL A 183 14.98 1.06 -0.86
C VAL A 183 16.18 2.01 -0.80
N LEU A 184 16.84 2.10 0.35
CA LEU A 184 18.05 2.90 0.49
C LEU A 184 19.17 2.38 -0.43
N LEU A 185 19.33 1.06 -0.50
CA LEU A 185 20.27 0.41 -1.42
C LEU A 185 19.95 0.78 -2.88
N GLU A 186 18.69 0.65 -3.31
CA GLU A 186 18.23 1.06 -4.66
C GLU A 186 18.57 2.53 -4.95
N ILE A 187 18.39 3.42 -3.98
CA ILE A 187 18.75 4.85 -4.12
C ILE A 187 20.26 5.01 -4.29
N THR A 188 21.07 4.32 -3.49
CA THR A 188 22.54 4.42 -3.58
C THR A 188 23.10 3.84 -4.88
N MET A 189 22.50 2.76 -5.38
CA MET A 189 22.84 2.13 -6.65
C MET A 189 22.24 2.85 -7.85
N LYS A 190 21.47 3.93 -7.64
CA LYS A 190 20.77 4.67 -8.69
C LYS A 190 19.84 3.79 -9.54
N TRP A 191 19.20 2.81 -8.90
CA TRP A 191 18.26 1.91 -9.57
C TRP A 191 17.07 2.70 -10.14
N PRO A 192 16.69 2.49 -11.41
CA PRO A 192 15.65 3.28 -12.06
C PRO A 192 14.25 2.94 -11.54
N THR A 193 13.48 3.96 -11.13
CA THR A 193 12.06 3.81 -10.78
C THR A 193 11.13 3.82 -11.99
N LYS A 194 11.62 4.26 -13.15
CA LYS A 194 10.91 4.29 -14.44
C LYS A 194 11.88 3.97 -15.58
N PRO A 195 12.27 2.70 -15.74
CA PRO A 195 13.19 2.30 -16.80
C PRO A 195 12.58 2.46 -18.19
N ASN A 196 13.45 2.66 -19.18
CA ASN A 196 13.04 2.96 -20.56
C ASN A 196 12.83 1.68 -21.38
N THR A 197 13.64 0.64 -21.13
CA THR A 197 13.59 -0.59 -21.93
C THR A 197 12.66 -1.64 -21.31
N PHE A 198 12.11 -2.53 -22.16
CA PHE A 198 11.30 -3.65 -21.68
C PHE A 198 12.08 -4.60 -20.76
N LYS A 199 13.36 -4.87 -21.09
CA LYS A 199 14.22 -5.75 -20.29
C LYS A 199 14.42 -5.22 -18.87
N GLU A 200 14.73 -3.93 -18.73
CA GLU A 200 14.89 -3.29 -17.41
C GLU A 200 13.58 -3.27 -16.62
N LYS A 201 12.44 -3.00 -17.29
CA LYS A 201 11.11 -3.09 -16.66
C LYS A 201 10.84 -4.48 -16.11
N LEU A 202 11.12 -5.52 -16.91
CA LEU A 202 10.93 -6.91 -16.51
C LEU A 202 11.83 -7.30 -15.34
N LEU A 203 13.13 -6.99 -15.42
CA LEU A 203 14.09 -7.29 -14.35
C LEU A 203 13.73 -6.56 -13.05
N GLY A 204 13.35 -5.29 -13.14
CA GLY A 204 12.88 -4.51 -12.01
C GLY A 204 11.60 -5.05 -11.38
N CYS A 205 10.67 -5.55 -12.21
CA CYS A 205 9.44 -6.19 -11.75
C CYS A 205 9.74 -7.52 -11.03
N ILE A 206 10.56 -8.39 -11.64
CA ILE A 206 10.99 -9.65 -11.02
C ILE A 206 11.69 -9.39 -9.69
N TRP A 207 12.59 -8.41 -9.63
CA TRP A 207 13.26 -8.00 -8.40
C TRP A 207 12.25 -7.56 -7.33
N THR A 208 11.34 -6.64 -7.67
CA THR A 208 10.40 -6.07 -6.72
C THR A 208 9.41 -7.11 -6.18
N VAL A 209 8.83 -7.91 -7.09
CA VAL A 209 7.88 -8.97 -6.72
C VAL A 209 8.59 -10.09 -5.96
N GLY A 210 9.80 -10.47 -6.38
CA GLY A 210 10.60 -11.50 -5.70
C GLY A 210 10.91 -11.11 -4.26
N ILE A 211 11.36 -9.87 -4.03
CA ILE A 211 11.59 -9.37 -2.67
C ILE A 211 10.28 -9.38 -1.88
N MET A 212 9.20 -8.81 -2.41
CA MET A 212 7.90 -8.76 -1.72
C MET A 212 7.40 -10.15 -1.31
N LEU A 213 7.49 -11.15 -2.20
CA LEU A 213 7.06 -12.51 -1.89
C LEU A 213 8.00 -13.23 -0.91
N SER A 214 9.30 -12.96 -0.97
CA SER A 214 10.28 -13.55 -0.05
C SER A 214 10.16 -13.02 1.38
N THR A 215 9.76 -11.76 1.53
CA THR A 215 9.56 -11.11 2.84
C THR A 215 8.11 -11.16 3.32
N ALA A 216 7.18 -11.59 2.47
CA ALA A 216 5.74 -11.61 2.75
C ALA A 216 5.37 -12.34 4.05
N SER A 217 6.10 -13.39 4.43
CA SER A 217 5.85 -14.11 5.69
C SER A 217 5.97 -13.21 6.92
N LEU A 218 6.89 -12.25 6.90
CA LEU A 218 7.07 -11.29 8.00
C LEU A 218 5.85 -10.38 8.17
N PHE A 219 5.13 -10.11 7.07
CA PHE A 219 3.95 -9.27 7.07
C PHE A 219 2.67 -10.08 7.35
N PHE A 220 2.45 -11.17 6.60
CA PHE A 220 1.19 -11.90 6.58
C PHE A 220 1.04 -12.92 7.71
N ASP A 221 2.12 -13.62 8.11
CA ASP A 221 2.00 -14.70 9.09
C ASP A 221 1.41 -14.26 10.44
N PRO A 222 1.78 -13.09 11.03
CA PRO A 222 1.10 -12.59 12.23
C PRO A 222 -0.42 -12.55 12.10
N TYR A 223 -0.93 -12.02 10.99
CA TYR A 223 -2.38 -11.88 10.78
C TYR A 223 -3.04 -13.22 10.44
N ILE A 224 -2.35 -14.13 9.76
CA ILE A 224 -2.83 -15.51 9.53
C ILE A 224 -3.01 -16.23 10.88
N GLU A 225 -2.03 -16.11 11.79
CA GLU A 225 -2.06 -16.72 13.12
C GLU A 225 -3.26 -16.24 13.98
N THR A 226 -3.76 -15.02 13.74
CA THR A 226 -4.96 -14.48 14.41
C THR A 226 -6.28 -14.96 13.81
N GLY A 227 -6.25 -15.60 12.63
CA GLY A 227 -7.45 -15.95 11.87
C GLY A 227 -8.11 -14.76 11.16
N LEU A 228 -7.48 -13.57 11.13
CA LEU A 228 -8.06 -12.36 10.52
C LEU A 228 -8.48 -12.58 9.06
N PHE A 229 -7.64 -13.23 8.26
CA PHE A 229 -7.97 -13.50 6.85
C PHE A 229 -9.07 -14.55 6.70
N ALA A 230 -9.15 -15.52 7.60
CA ALA A 230 -10.24 -16.50 7.62
C ALA A 230 -11.58 -15.82 7.96
N ALA A 231 -11.57 -14.81 8.84
CA ALA A 231 -12.74 -14.01 9.19
C ALA A 231 -13.26 -13.10 8.06
N TRP A 232 -12.53 -12.95 6.95
CA TRP A 232 -13.03 -12.23 5.77
C TRP A 232 -14.04 -13.04 4.94
N LYS A 233 -14.09 -14.37 5.14
CA LYS A 233 -15.00 -15.27 4.45
C LYS A 233 -16.37 -15.25 5.12
#